data_AF-A0AAD9FJ63-F1
#
_entry.id   AF-A0AAD9FJ63-F1
#
_cell.length_a   1.000
_cell.length_b   1.000
_cell.length_c   1.000
_cell.angle_alpha   90.00
_cell.angle_beta   90.00
_cell.angle_gamma   90.00
#
_symmetry.space_group_name_H-M   'P 1'
#
loop_
_entity.id
_entity.type
_entity.pdbx_description
1 polymer ?
#
loop_
_entity_poly.entity_id
_entity_poly.type
_entity_poly.pdbx_seq_one_letter_code
_entity_poly.pdbx_strand_id
1 'polypeptide(L)' 'MPDFHRSMKESLRAPEQGADTVVWLSVSEAAVKNPSGRFYQDRKMVSAHLPLAWTRCSALEEQKLVSLLEDMAKTFQPH' A
#
# COMPACT_ATOMS: atom_id res chain seq x y z
N MET A 1 -12.21 -10.58 -13.47
CA MET A 1 -13.29 -10.50 -12.45
C MET A 1 -14.50 -9.75 -13.01
N PRO A 2 -15.54 -10.46 -13.48
CA PRO A 2 -16.70 -9.83 -14.12
C PRO A 2 -17.49 -8.90 -13.18
N ASP A 3 -17.71 -9.32 -11.94
CA ASP A 3 -18.51 -8.55 -10.98
C ASP A 3 -17.80 -7.28 -10.48
N PHE A 4 -16.48 -7.37 -10.29
CA PHE A 4 -15.66 -6.20 -9.97
C PHE A 4 -15.74 -5.14 -11.08
N HIS A 5 -15.57 -5.55 -12.34
CA HIS A 5 -15.64 -4.62 -13.47
C HIS A 5 -17.02 -3.98 -13.57
N ARG A 6 -18.10 -4.76 -13.43
CA ARG A 6 -19.47 -4.24 -13.44
C ARG A 6 -19.70 -3.17 -12.37
N SER A 7 -19.17 -3.39 -11.16
CA SER A 7 -19.32 -2.49 -10.02
C SER A 7 -18.43 -1.25 -10.10
N MET A 8 -17.18 -1.41 -10.54
CA MET A 8 -16.16 -0.37 -10.42
C MET A 8 -15.95 0.45 -11.69
N LYS A 9 -16.38 0.00 -12.87
CA LYS A 9 -16.02 0.60 -14.17
C LYS A 9 -16.19 2.12 -14.25
N GLU A 10 -17.24 2.69 -13.65
CA GLU A 10 -17.50 4.14 -13.65
C GLU A 10 -16.67 4.91 -12.61
N SER A 11 -16.06 4.20 -11.66
CA SER A 11 -15.26 4.76 -10.57
C SER A 11 -13.75 4.56 -10.78
N LEU A 12 -13.34 3.81 -11.81
CA LEU A 12 -11.93 3.59 -12.13
C LEU A 12 -11.32 4.86 -12.71
N ARG A 13 -10.11 5.18 -12.26
CA ARG A 13 -9.33 6.30 -12.80
C ARG A 13 -8.73 5.94 -14.16
N ALA A 14 -8.66 6.92 -15.05
CA ALA A 14 -7.84 6.85 -16.24
C ALA A 14 -6.34 6.95 -15.87
N PRO A 15 -5.42 6.36 -16.65
CA PRO A 15 -3.99 6.41 -16.38
C PRO A 15 -3.46 7.85 -16.18
N GLU A 16 -3.97 8.80 -16.96
CA GLU A 16 -3.58 10.22 -16.92
C GLU A 16 -3.90 10.85 -15.57
N GLN A 17 -4.97 10.43 -14.90
CA GLN A 17 -5.37 10.92 -13.59
C GLN A 17 -4.42 10.45 -12.46
N GLY A 18 -3.59 9.43 -12.70
CA GLY A 18 -2.59 8.95 -11.75
C GLY A 18 -1.16 9.40 -12.05
N ALA A 19 -0.87 9.76 -13.30
CA ALA A 19 0.49 10.00 -13.78
C ALA A 19 1.23 11.11 -13.00
N ASP A 20 0.56 12.24 -12.76
CA ASP A 20 1.13 13.35 -12.00
C ASP A 20 1.53 12.94 -10.57
N THR A 21 0.71 12.12 -9.90
CA THR A 21 1.01 11.65 -8.54
C THR A 21 2.24 10.73 -8.53
N VAL A 22 2.42 9.88 -9.53
CA VAL A 22 3.60 8.99 -9.64
C VAL A 22 4.87 9.80 -9.88
N VAL A 23 4.83 10.77 -10.80
CA VAL A 23 5.99 11.64 -11.05
C VAL A 23 6.32 12.44 -9.79
N TRP A 24 5.31 13.03 -9.13
CA TRP A 24 5.49 13.74 -7.88
C TRP A 24 6.12 12.87 -6.78
N LEU A 25 5.66 11.63 -6.59
CA LEU A 25 6.25 10.69 -5.63
C LEU A 25 7.73 10.38 -5.92
N SER A 26 8.12 10.45 -7.20
CA SER A 26 9.48 10.11 -7.64
C SER A 26 10.50 11.24 -7.41
N VAL A 27 10.04 12.50 -7.34
CA VAL A 27 10.94 13.68 -7.31
C VAL A 27 10.72 14.59 -6.10
N SER A 28 9.60 14.47 -5.40
CA SER A 28 9.24 15.37 -4.30
C SER A 28 9.90 14.96 -2.98
N GLU A 29 10.57 15.90 -2.31
CA GLU A 29 11.07 15.71 -0.94
C GLU A 29 9.96 15.35 0.05
N ALA A 30 8.73 15.83 -0.19
CA ALA A 30 7.60 15.51 0.67
C ALA A 30 7.23 14.02 0.60
N ALA A 31 7.53 13.33 -0.51
CA ALA A 31 7.32 11.89 -0.62
C ALA A 31 8.26 11.11 0.31
N VAL A 32 9.51 11.57 0.46
CA VAL A 32 10.53 10.94 1.31
C VAL A 32 10.20 11.04 2.80
N LYS A 33 9.45 12.07 3.21
CA LYS A 33 9.04 12.27 4.61
C LYS A 33 7.96 11.28 5.08
N ASN A 34 7.27 10.61 4.15
CA ASN A 34 6.19 9.69 4.47
C ASN A 34 6.69 8.24 4.57
N PRO A 35 6.05 7.39 5.38
CA PRO A 35 6.34 5.96 5.41
C PRO A 35 6.15 5.31 4.03
N SER A 36 7.01 4.35 3.70
CA SER A 36 6.92 3.55 2.47
C SER A 36 5.65 2.67 2.44
N GLY A 37 5.25 2.23 1.25
CA GLY A 37 4.14 1.27 1.07
C GLY A 37 2.74 1.85 1.28
N ARG A 38 2.59 3.17 1.25
CA ARG A 38 1.29 3.86 1.37
C ARG A 38 0.64 4.08 0.01
N PHE A 39 -0.69 4.23 0.01
CA PHE A 39 -1.43 4.64 -1.19
C PHE A 39 -1.56 6.16 -1.26
N TYR A 40 -1.51 6.68 -2.49
CA TYR A 40 -1.64 8.10 -2.77
C TYR A 40 -2.71 8.37 -3.82
N GLN A 41 -3.45 9.45 -3.61
CA GLN A 41 -4.40 10.02 -4.57
C GLN A 41 -4.22 11.54 -4.55
N ASP A 42 -4.02 12.14 -5.72
CA ASP A 42 -3.83 13.59 -5.86
C ASP A 42 -2.77 14.15 -4.90
N ARG A 43 -1.60 13.48 -4.85
CA ARG A 43 -0.45 13.81 -3.98
C ARG A 43 -0.74 13.73 -2.47
N LYS A 44 -1.86 13.13 -2.06
CA LYS A 44 -2.23 12.92 -0.66
C LYS A 44 -2.22 11.44 -0.31
N MET A 45 -1.70 11.12 0.87
CA MET A 45 -1.79 9.77 1.42
C MET A 45 -3.24 9.42 1.76
N VAL A 46 -3.68 8.22 1.39
CA VAL A 46 -5.03 7.71 1.68
C VAL A 46 -4.98 6.39 2.45
N SER A 47 -6.11 6.02 3.06
CA SER A 47 -6.24 4.75 3.80
C SER A 47 -6.00 3.56 2.88
N ALA A 48 -5.16 2.61 3.32
CA ALA A 48 -4.99 1.32 2.67
C ALA A 48 -6.17 0.36 2.92
N HIS A 49 -6.99 0.66 3.92
CA HIS A 49 -8.08 -0.21 4.37
C HIS A 49 -9.42 0.41 4.06
N LEU A 50 -10.31 -0.39 3.48
CA LEU A 50 -11.70 -0.03 3.31
C LEU A 50 -12.41 -0.02 4.68
N PRO A 51 -13.26 0.98 4.95
CA PRO A 51 -14.12 0.95 6.13
C PRO A 51 -14.90 -0.37 6.17
N LEU A 52 -14.99 -0.97 7.36
CA LEU A 52 -15.77 -2.19 7.62
C LEU A 52 -15.30 -3.47 6.91
N ALA A 53 -14.21 -3.44 6.13
CA ALA A 53 -13.67 -4.64 5.49
C ALA A 53 -12.78 -5.50 6.42
N TRP A 54 -12.57 -5.07 7.67
CA TRP A 54 -11.74 -5.73 8.67
C TRP A 54 -10.33 -6.12 8.17
N THR A 55 -9.76 -5.34 7.25
CA THR A 55 -8.42 -5.60 6.70
C THR A 55 -7.29 -4.91 7.48
N ARG A 56 -7.60 -4.29 8.62
CA ARG A 56 -6.63 -3.59 9.47
C ARG A 56 -5.86 -4.59 10.33
N CYS A 57 -4.61 -4.27 10.63
CA CYS A 57 -3.75 -5.00 11.54
C CYS A 57 -3.46 -4.16 12.79
N SER A 58 -3.30 -4.79 13.95
CA SER A 58 -2.78 -4.12 15.14
C SER A 58 -1.24 -4.08 15.11
N ALA A 59 -0.64 -3.12 15.83
CA ALA A 59 0.81 -3.03 15.94
C ALA A 59 1.44 -4.30 16.55
N LEU A 60 0.73 -5.01 17.42
CA LEU A 60 1.19 -6.27 18.01
C LEU A 60 1.22 -7.40 16.98
N GLU A 61 0.21 -7.49 16.13
CA GLU A 61 0.15 -8.47 15.04
C GLU A 61 1.23 -8.19 13.99
N GLU A 62 1.50 -6.93 13.68
CA GLU A 62 2.61 -6.53 12.80
C GLU A 62 3.97 -6.96 13.38
N GLN A 63 4.23 -6.69 14.67
CA GLN A 63 5.47 -7.12 15.34
C GLN A 63 5.61 -8.65 15.33
N LYS A 64 4.52 -9.37 15.63
CA LYS A 64 4.52 -10.83 15.60
C LYS A 64 4.84 -11.37 14.20
N LEU A 65 4.28 -10.77 13.16
CA LEU A 65 4.59 -11.13 11.77
C LEU A 65 6.08 -10.93 11.48
N VAL A 66 6.65 -9.77 11.85
CA VAL A 66 8.07 -9.47 11.62
C VAL A 66 8.96 -10.49 12.32
N SER A 67 8.71 -10.81 13.59
CA SER A 67 9.49 -11.82 14.32
C SER A 67 9.44 -13.21 13.66
N LEU A 68 8.26 -13.63 13.18
CA LEU A 68 8.12 -14.89 12.45
C LEU A 68 8.93 -14.90 11.15
N LEU A 69 8.89 -13.79 10.39
CA LEU A 69 9.66 -13.65 9.16
C LEU A 69 11.17 -13.66 9.41
N GLU A 70 11.64 -13.02 10.49
CA GLU A 70 13.04 -13.04 10.89
C GLU A 70 13.51 -14.45 11.25
N ASP A 71 12.72 -15.20 12.01
CA ASP A 71 13.04 -16.59 12.37
C ASP A 71 13.04 -17.51 11.14
N MET A 72 12.09 -17.33 10.22
CA MET A 72 12.10 -18.03 8.94
C MET A 72 13.35 -17.69 8.13
N ALA A 73 13.73 -16.41 8.05
CA ALA A 73 14.88 -15.96 7.27
C ALA A 73 16.20 -16.55 7.78
N LYS A 74 16.38 -16.72 9.10
CA LYS A 74 17.57 -17.37 9.70
C LYS A 74 17.80 -18.79 9.16
N THR A 75 16.74 -19.50 8.79
CA THR A 75 16.84 -20.87 8.25
C THR A 75 17.49 -20.90 6.86
N PHE A 76 17.51 -19.77 6.15
CA PHE A 76 18.06 -19.65 4.80
C PHE A 76 19.39 -18.87 4.73
N GLN A 77 19.93 -18.43 5.87
CA GLN A 77 21.23 -17.74 5.87
C GLN A 77 22.36 -18.76 5.67
N PRO A 78 23.27 -18.53 4.71
CA PRO A 78 24.46 -19.36 4.56
C PRO A 78 25.35 -19.24 5.82
N HIS A 79 25.94 -20.36 6.22
CA HIS A 79 26.89 -20.45 7.33
C HIS A 79 28.10 -19.53 7.15
#